data_AF-A0A2E9ARY0-F1
#
_entry.id   AF-A0A2E9ARY0-F1
#
_cell.length_a   1.000
_cell.length_b   1.000
_cell.length_c   1.000
_cell.angle_alpha   90.00
_cell.angle_beta   90.00
_cell.angle_gamma   90.00
#
_symmetry.space_group_name_H-M   'P 1'
#
loop_
_entity.id
_entity.type
_entity.pdbx_description
1 polymer ?
#
loop_
_entity_poly.entity_id
_entity_poly.type
_entity_poly.pdbx_seq_one_letter_code
_entity_poly.pdbx_strand_id
1 'polypeptide(L)'
;MDGESGSILEVMRQQWASMVSMGGMFVGTILLGLSIQPLYDVPEARAFGEEGASKGGYVAMEMMFILIFTVVIIWLARKGLDYIIKGIVLLALGMSLFYILWPYISLLYYLLGLSSVNLTLFSTVAVSVGLMTLLVKYPEWYVVNTVGVLVGAGVITLIGVSFVPVLIIAFMIAAAIYDHWAVNSSKHMLELADTMIKNKLPVLLVAPKG
;
A
#
# COMPACT_ATOMS: atom_id res chain seq x y z
N MET A 1 -14.21 -30.77 -30.19
CA MET A 1 -13.19 -29.83 -29.68
C MET A 1 -13.79 -29.17 -28.43
N ASP A 2 -14.09 -29.97 -27.40
CA ASP A 2 -15.04 -29.56 -26.33
C ASP A 2 -14.51 -29.83 -24.91
N GLY A 3 -13.22 -30.13 -24.77
CA GLY A 3 -12.60 -30.50 -23.48
C GLY A 3 -11.87 -29.36 -22.74
N GLU A 4 -11.52 -28.26 -23.41
CA GLU A 4 -10.75 -27.17 -22.78
C GLU A 4 -11.61 -26.18 -21.99
N SER A 5 -12.84 -25.91 -22.42
CA SER A 5 -13.74 -24.95 -21.74
C SER A 5 -14.20 -25.45 -20.38
N GLY A 6 -14.38 -26.76 -20.20
CA GLY A 6 -14.69 -27.36 -18.90
C GLY A 6 -13.57 -27.16 -17.87
N SER A 7 -12.31 -27.27 -18.30
CA SER A 7 -11.13 -27.08 -17.45
C SER A 7 -10.95 -25.62 -17.03
N ILE A 8 -11.11 -24.66 -17.94
CA ILE A 8 -10.97 -23.23 -17.63
C ILE A 8 -12.11 -22.77 -16.69
N LEU A 9 -13.34 -23.20 -16.93
CA LEU A 9 -14.48 -22.84 -16.07
C LEU A 9 -14.34 -23.45 -14.66
N GLU A 10 -13.78 -24.65 -14.54
CA GLU A 10 -13.51 -25.28 -13.25
C GLU A 10 -12.40 -24.57 -12.48
N VAL A 11 -11.30 -24.21 -13.15
CA VAL A 11 -10.22 -23.38 -12.59
C VAL A 11 -10.75 -22.02 -12.14
N MET A 12 -11.56 -21.35 -12.98
CA MET A 12 -12.19 -20.08 -12.61
C MET A 12 -13.14 -20.24 -11.42
N ARG A 13 -13.92 -21.32 -11.34
CA ARG A 13 -14.80 -21.63 -10.21
C ARG A 13 -14.05 -22.02 -8.93
N GLN A 14 -12.81 -22.47 -9.02
CA GLN A 14 -11.97 -22.68 -7.85
C GLN A 14 -11.30 -21.37 -7.39
N GLN A 15 -10.97 -20.49 -8.34
CA GLN A 15 -10.18 -19.29 -8.11
C GLN A 15 -11.02 -18.02 -7.89
N TRP A 16 -12.31 -18.01 -8.26
CA TRP A 16 -13.19 -16.84 -8.14
C TRP A 16 -13.28 -16.32 -6.71
N ALA A 17 -13.32 -17.19 -5.69
CA ALA A 17 -13.40 -16.78 -4.30
C ALA A 17 -12.15 -15.97 -3.88
N SER A 18 -10.97 -16.37 -4.37
CA SER A 18 -9.72 -15.66 -4.14
C SER A 18 -9.64 -14.35 -4.94
N MET A 19 -10.10 -14.36 -6.20
CA MET A 19 -10.15 -13.15 -7.03
C MET A 19 -11.13 -12.11 -6.47
N VAL A 20 -12.30 -12.56 -6.02
CA VAL A 20 -13.32 -11.70 -5.40
C VAL A 20 -12.84 -11.17 -4.05
N SER A 21 -12.15 -11.96 -3.24
CA SER A 21 -11.62 -11.47 -1.96
C SER A 21 -10.56 -10.38 -2.17
N MET A 22 -9.65 -10.57 -3.14
CA MET A 22 -8.64 -9.57 -3.48
C MET A 22 -9.26 -8.31 -4.06
N GLY A 23 -10.22 -8.44 -4.99
CA GLY A 23 -10.96 -7.30 -5.54
C GLY A 23 -11.77 -6.56 -4.49
N GLY A 24 -12.41 -7.29 -3.57
CA GLY A 24 -13.17 -6.72 -2.45
C GLY A 24 -12.29 -5.93 -1.49
N MET A 25 -11.10 -6.44 -1.16
CA MET A 25 -10.13 -5.70 -0.34
C MET A 25 -9.66 -4.41 -1.03
N PHE A 26 -9.37 -4.48 -2.33
CA PHE A 26 -8.95 -3.31 -3.11
C PHE A 26 -10.04 -2.22 -3.13
N VAL A 27 -11.26 -2.58 -3.52
CA VAL A 27 -12.40 -1.65 -3.54
C VAL A 27 -12.72 -1.12 -2.15
N GLY A 28 -12.70 -1.99 -1.13
CA GLY A 28 -12.93 -1.60 0.26
C GLY A 28 -11.92 -0.57 0.76
N THR A 29 -10.64 -0.76 0.43
CA THR A 29 -9.58 0.20 0.77
C THR A 29 -9.83 1.57 0.13
N ILE A 30 -10.23 1.60 -1.14
CA ILE A 30 -10.53 2.85 -1.86
C ILE A 30 -11.75 3.55 -1.27
N LEU A 31 -12.83 2.81 -1.00
CA LEU A 31 -14.06 3.38 -0.43
C LEU A 31 -13.82 3.94 0.98
N LEU A 32 -13.04 3.24 1.80
CA LEU A 32 -12.61 3.76 3.10
C LEU A 32 -11.80 5.05 2.93
N GLY A 33 -10.85 5.07 2.00
CA GLY A 33 -10.05 6.26 1.73
C GLY A 33 -10.90 7.46 1.28
N LEU A 34 -11.85 7.24 0.37
CA LEU A 34 -12.80 8.26 -0.10
C LEU A 34 -13.73 8.76 1.00
N SER A 35 -14.14 7.90 1.93
CA SER A 35 -15.03 8.30 3.03
C SER A 35 -14.39 9.32 3.97
N ILE A 36 -13.06 9.29 4.09
CA ILE A 36 -12.30 10.15 5.01
C ILE A 36 -11.72 11.37 4.30
N GLN A 37 -11.47 11.26 2.98
CA GLN A 37 -10.86 12.33 2.19
C GLN A 37 -11.48 13.73 2.44
N PRO A 38 -12.82 13.91 2.51
CA PRO A 38 -13.40 15.23 2.76
C PRO A 38 -13.02 15.85 4.11
N LEU A 39 -12.67 15.02 5.11
CA LEU A 39 -12.28 15.50 6.44
C LEU A 39 -10.84 16.02 6.47
N TYR A 40 -9.98 15.49 5.60
CA TYR A 40 -8.58 15.89 5.49
C TYR A 40 -8.32 16.86 4.34
N ASP A 41 -9.30 17.17 3.50
CA ASP A 41 -9.18 18.16 2.42
C ASP A 41 -9.19 19.59 2.96
N VAL A 42 -8.19 19.91 3.79
CA VAL A 42 -7.93 21.23 4.36
C VAL A 42 -6.58 21.76 3.86
N PRO A 43 -6.42 23.08 3.64
CA PRO A 43 -5.18 23.67 3.13
C PRO A 43 -3.93 23.28 3.93
N GLU A 44 -4.04 23.08 5.25
CA GLU A 44 -2.97 22.72 6.16
C GLU A 44 -2.50 21.26 6.01
N ALA A 45 -3.36 20.38 5.51
CA ALA A 45 -3.03 18.97 5.26
C ALA A 45 -2.38 18.76 3.89
N ARG A 46 -2.35 19.79 3.03
CA ARG A 46 -1.68 19.77 1.73
C ARG A 46 -0.20 20.09 1.91
N ALA A 47 0.68 19.25 1.38
CA ALA A 47 2.14 19.39 1.52
C ALA A 47 2.70 20.75 1.07
N PHE A 48 2.01 21.49 0.19
CA PHE A 48 2.39 22.85 -0.24
C PHE A 48 1.24 23.88 -0.25
N GLY A 49 0.15 23.65 0.51
CA GLY A 49 -1.00 24.57 0.56
C GLY A 49 -1.75 24.74 -0.78
N GLU A 50 -2.82 25.56 -0.80
CA GLU A 50 -3.67 25.76 -1.98
C GLU A 50 -2.93 26.31 -3.20
N GLU A 51 -1.94 27.19 -2.98
CA GLU A 51 -1.23 27.89 -4.07
C GLU A 51 0.07 27.22 -4.52
N GLY A 52 0.59 26.25 -3.75
CA GLY A 52 1.84 25.57 -4.06
C GLY A 52 1.65 24.26 -4.84
N ALA A 53 0.53 23.58 -4.65
CA ALA A 53 0.25 22.26 -5.26
C ALA A 53 0.16 22.28 -6.80
N SER A 54 -0.05 23.45 -7.41
CA SER A 54 -0.14 23.64 -8.86
C SER A 54 1.11 24.31 -9.48
N LYS A 55 2.05 24.80 -8.67
CA LYS A 55 3.30 25.38 -9.18
C LYS A 55 4.28 24.25 -9.46
N GLY A 56 4.63 24.06 -10.73
CA GLY A 56 5.52 22.97 -11.18
C GLY A 56 6.86 22.86 -10.42
N GLY A 57 7.34 23.94 -9.80
CA GLY A 57 8.53 23.92 -8.93
C GLY A 57 8.36 23.14 -7.63
N TYR A 58 7.22 23.29 -6.93
CA TYR A 58 6.96 22.55 -5.69
C TYR A 58 6.66 21.08 -5.98
N VAL A 59 5.98 20.80 -7.09
CA VAL A 59 5.74 19.44 -7.60
C VAL A 59 7.05 18.69 -7.85
N ALA A 60 8.01 19.32 -8.54
CA ALA A 60 9.30 18.71 -8.80
C ALA A 60 10.08 18.43 -7.49
N MET A 61 9.92 19.30 -6.49
CA MET A 61 10.49 19.11 -5.17
C MET A 61 9.85 17.93 -4.43
N GLU A 62 8.52 17.79 -4.49
CA GLU A 62 7.75 16.65 -3.96
C GLU A 62 8.22 15.31 -4.57
N MET A 63 8.32 15.26 -5.90
CA MET A 63 8.83 14.08 -6.61
C MET A 63 10.28 13.76 -6.23
N MET A 64 11.12 14.79 -6.09
CA MET A 64 12.50 14.63 -5.63
C MET A 64 12.55 14.03 -4.22
N PHE A 65 11.69 14.45 -3.29
CA PHE A 65 11.64 13.86 -1.95
C PHE A 65 11.27 12.37 -1.97
N ILE A 66 10.33 11.94 -2.82
CA ILE A 66 9.98 10.52 -2.97
C ILE A 66 11.18 9.71 -3.48
N LEU A 67 11.90 10.24 -4.48
CA LEU A 67 13.10 9.60 -5.01
C LEU A 67 14.22 9.52 -3.96
N ILE A 68 14.47 10.59 -3.22
CA ILE A 68 15.44 10.62 -2.12
C ILE A 68 15.06 9.58 -1.07
N PHE A 69 13.80 9.56 -0.64
CA PHE A 69 13.31 8.59 0.33
C PHE A 69 13.55 7.15 -0.15
N THR A 70 13.23 6.86 -1.41
CA THR A 70 13.46 5.54 -2.02
C THR A 70 14.95 5.16 -2.04
N VAL A 71 15.83 6.10 -2.42
CA VAL A 71 17.29 5.90 -2.40
C VAL A 71 17.79 5.65 -0.98
N VAL A 72 17.29 6.38 0.02
CA VAL A 72 17.64 6.20 1.44
C VAL A 72 17.22 4.81 1.92
N ILE A 73 16.01 4.35 1.59
CA ILE A 73 15.54 3.00 1.95
C ILE A 73 16.44 1.92 1.32
N ILE A 74 16.78 2.04 0.03
CA ILE A 74 17.69 1.09 -0.65
C ILE A 74 19.09 1.13 -0.02
N TRP A 75 19.59 2.32 0.31
CA TRP A 75 20.90 2.48 0.96
C TRP A 75 20.92 1.84 2.36
N LEU A 76 19.87 2.02 3.16
CA LEU A 76 19.69 1.37 4.47
C LEU A 76 19.67 -0.16 4.34
N ALA A 77 18.96 -0.67 3.33
CA ALA A 77 18.89 -2.11 3.04
C ALA A 77 20.26 -2.68 2.67
N ARG A 78 21.05 -1.97 1.85
CA ARG A 78 22.41 -2.39 1.49
C ARG A 78 23.38 -2.38 2.67
N LYS A 79 23.13 -1.54 3.69
CA LYS A 79 23.93 -1.48 4.92
C LYS A 79 23.59 -2.58 5.93
N GLY A 80 22.60 -3.43 5.67
CA GLY A 80 22.16 -4.48 6.60
C GLY A 80 21.50 -3.95 7.87
N LEU A 81 20.94 -2.74 7.81
CA LEU A 81 20.30 -2.07 8.96
C LEU A 81 18.84 -2.50 9.11
N ASP A 82 18.59 -3.81 9.16
CA ASP A 82 17.24 -4.40 9.14
C ASP A 82 16.36 -3.90 10.29
N TYR A 83 16.94 -3.66 11.46
CA TYR A 83 16.23 -3.08 12.62
C TYR A 83 15.70 -1.67 12.33
N ILE A 84 16.47 -0.84 11.62
CA ILE A 84 16.06 0.53 11.26
C ILE A 84 14.92 0.48 10.25
N ILE A 85 15.02 -0.40 9.24
CA ILE A 85 13.95 -0.58 8.25
C ILE A 85 12.66 -1.02 8.94
N LYS A 86 12.74 -2.03 9.81
CA LYS A 86 11.59 -2.47 10.60
C LYS A 86 11.02 -1.34 11.45
N GLY A 87 11.85 -0.54 12.10
CA GLY A 87 11.43 0.63 12.86
C GLY A 87 10.69 1.68 12.02
N ILE A 88 11.24 2.04 10.86
CA ILE A 88 10.63 3.00 9.92
C ILE A 88 9.29 2.47 9.41
N VAL A 89 9.22 1.20 9.00
CA VAL A 89 7.98 0.58 8.52
C VAL A 89 6.94 0.53 9.63
N LEU A 90 7.28 0.06 10.83
CA LEU A 90 6.34 0.01 11.95
C LEU A 90 5.85 1.42 12.35
N LEU A 91 6.72 2.43 12.29
CA LEU A 91 6.34 3.82 12.52
C LEU A 91 5.39 4.31 11.44
N ALA A 92 5.69 4.09 10.16
CA ALA A 92 4.83 4.49 9.05
C ALA A 92 3.45 3.83 9.12
N LEU A 93 3.39 2.52 9.43
CA LEU A 93 2.15 1.78 9.66
C LEU A 93 1.37 2.35 10.86
N GLY A 94 2.05 2.62 11.97
CA GLY A 94 1.44 3.16 13.19
C GLY A 94 0.89 4.56 13.00
N MET A 95 1.62 5.44 12.32
CA MET A 95 1.16 6.79 11.97
C MET A 95 -0.05 6.71 11.03
N SER A 96 0.01 5.86 10.00
CA SER A 96 -1.10 5.67 9.08
C SER A 96 -2.36 5.15 9.80
N LEU A 97 -2.20 4.21 10.75
CA LEU A 97 -3.29 3.72 11.59
C LEU A 97 -3.88 4.83 12.47
N PHE A 98 -3.04 5.67 13.06
CA PHE A 98 -3.51 6.78 13.87
C PHE A 98 -4.36 7.77 13.05
N TYR A 99 -3.87 8.16 11.87
CA TYR A 99 -4.58 9.09 10.97
C TYR A 99 -5.90 8.53 10.43
N ILE A 100 -6.00 7.23 10.14
CA ILE A 100 -7.29 6.65 9.71
C ILE A 100 -8.27 6.54 10.88
N LEU A 101 -7.81 6.19 12.08
CA LEU A 101 -8.70 5.93 13.21
C LEU A 101 -9.26 7.20 13.85
N TRP A 102 -8.48 8.28 13.86
CA TRP A 102 -8.90 9.56 14.45
C TRP A 102 -10.29 10.04 14.00
N PRO A 103 -10.59 10.18 12.68
CA PRO A 103 -11.89 10.66 12.22
C PRO A 103 -13.04 9.70 12.57
N TYR A 104 -12.81 8.38 12.54
CA TYR A 104 -13.83 7.39 12.89
C TYR A 104 -14.16 7.41 14.38
N ILE A 105 -13.15 7.51 15.25
CA ILE A 105 -13.34 7.61 16.69
C ILE A 105 -14.00 8.94 17.05
N SER A 106 -13.59 10.03 16.39
CA SER A 106 -14.23 11.34 16.55
C SER A 106 -15.71 11.30 16.14
N LEU A 107 -16.04 10.64 15.04
CA LEU A 107 -17.42 10.46 14.58
C LEU A 107 -18.25 9.65 15.59
N LEU A 108 -17.68 8.57 16.14
CA LEU A 108 -18.33 7.75 17.15
C LEU A 108 -18.67 8.55 18.41
N TYR A 109 -17.73 9.35 18.93
CA TYR A 109 -17.98 10.17 20.12
C TYR A 109 -18.96 11.31 19.88
N TYR A 110 -18.94 11.91 18.68
CA TYR A 110 -19.94 12.88 18.27
C TYR A 110 -21.36 12.30 18.30
N LEU A 111 -21.55 11.07 17.80
CA LEU A 111 -22.83 10.36 17.84
C LEU A 111 -23.29 10.03 19.27
N LEU A 112 -22.35 9.79 20.19
CA LEU A 112 -22.63 9.54 21.61
C LEU A 112 -22.85 10.82 22.43
N GLY A 113 -22.72 12.00 21.81
CA GLY A 113 -22.86 13.29 22.50
C GLY A 113 -21.71 13.64 23.44
N LEU A 114 -20.55 12.98 23.29
CA LEU A 114 -19.36 13.21 24.09
C LEU A 114 -18.38 14.07 23.29
N SER A 115 -18.13 15.31 23.72
CA SER A 115 -17.32 16.30 22.97
C SER A 115 -15.99 16.63 23.65
N SER A 116 -15.30 15.61 24.18
CA SER A 116 -14.01 15.79 24.86
C SER A 116 -12.83 15.40 23.98
N VAL A 117 -12.03 16.39 23.55
CA VAL A 117 -10.85 16.18 22.70
C VAL A 117 -9.84 15.21 23.33
N ASN A 118 -9.62 15.32 24.64
CA ASN A 118 -8.70 14.43 25.35
C ASN A 118 -9.14 12.97 25.28
N LEU A 119 -10.43 12.70 25.45
CA LEU A 119 -10.97 11.33 25.40
C LEU A 119 -10.82 10.72 24.00
N THR A 120 -11.12 11.49 22.95
CA THR A 120 -10.90 11.07 21.57
C THR A 120 -9.42 10.77 21.32
N LEU A 121 -8.50 11.65 21.75
CA LEU A 121 -7.08 11.43 21.54
C LEU A 121 -6.53 10.20 22.27
N PHE A 122 -6.84 10.06 23.57
CA PHE A 122 -6.39 8.90 24.34
C PHE A 122 -6.91 7.58 23.78
N SER A 123 -8.19 7.54 23.39
CA SER A 123 -8.78 6.34 22.79
C SER A 123 -8.20 6.05 21.40
N THR A 124 -7.97 7.05 20.55
CA THR A 124 -7.31 6.84 19.24
C THR A 124 -5.90 6.30 19.40
N VAL A 125 -5.08 6.88 20.30
CA VAL A 125 -3.74 6.35 20.57
C VAL A 125 -3.83 4.92 21.10
N ALA A 126 -4.73 4.64 22.05
CA ALA A 126 -4.88 3.32 22.63
C ALA A 126 -5.29 2.26 21.59
N VAL A 127 -6.26 2.56 20.72
CA VAL A 127 -6.71 1.64 19.67
C VAL A 127 -5.61 1.45 18.62
N SER A 128 -4.93 2.53 18.20
CA SER A 128 -3.85 2.45 17.22
C SER A 128 -2.67 1.61 17.72
N VAL A 129 -2.22 1.85 18.96
CA VAL A 129 -1.17 1.06 19.59
C VAL A 129 -1.62 -0.38 19.82
N GLY A 130 -2.89 -0.60 20.18
CA GLY A 130 -3.49 -1.92 20.33
C GLY A 130 -3.43 -2.73 19.04
N LEU A 131 -3.90 -2.16 17.92
CA LEU A 131 -3.83 -2.79 16.59
C LEU A 131 -2.39 -3.03 16.13
N MET A 132 -1.48 -2.08 16.40
CA MET A 132 -0.07 -2.21 16.08
C MET A 132 0.58 -3.36 16.86
N THR A 133 0.28 -3.46 18.15
CA THR A 133 0.78 -4.53 19.03
C THR A 133 0.22 -5.88 18.61
N LEU A 134 -1.06 -5.93 18.21
CA LEU A 134 -1.72 -7.13 17.72
C LEU A 134 -1.05 -7.62 16.43
N LEU A 135 -0.76 -6.74 15.48
CA LEU A 135 -0.05 -7.08 14.24
C LEU A 135 1.35 -7.63 14.50
N VAL A 136 2.10 -7.04 15.45
CA VAL A 136 3.47 -7.48 15.77
C VAL A 136 3.49 -8.82 16.53
N LYS A 137 2.49 -9.08 17.38
CA LYS A 137 2.44 -10.27 18.24
C LYS A 137 1.77 -11.46 17.57
N TYR A 138 0.73 -11.22 16.76
CA TYR A 138 -0.08 -12.23 16.09
C TYR A 138 -0.34 -11.84 14.63
N PRO A 139 0.64 -12.06 13.72
CA PRO A 139 0.51 -11.77 12.30
C PRO A 139 -0.34 -12.83 11.58
N GLU A 140 -1.57 -13.04 12.04
CA GLU A 140 -2.53 -13.92 11.38
C GLU A 140 -3.02 -13.28 10.08
N TRP A 141 -3.31 -14.11 9.07
CA TRP A 141 -3.67 -13.65 7.72
C TRP A 141 -4.84 -12.65 7.72
N TYR A 142 -5.85 -12.86 8.57
CA TYR A 142 -7.00 -11.97 8.68
C TYR A 142 -6.65 -10.63 9.35
N VAL A 143 -5.79 -10.66 10.37
CA VAL A 143 -5.30 -9.44 11.05
C VAL A 143 -4.50 -8.58 10.08
N VAL A 144 -3.59 -9.21 9.34
CA VAL A 144 -2.76 -8.50 8.36
C VAL A 144 -3.62 -7.90 7.25
N ASN A 145 -4.64 -8.62 6.79
CA ASN A 145 -5.55 -8.11 5.76
C ASN A 145 -6.40 -6.92 6.26
N THR A 146 -6.95 -7.00 7.46
CA THR A 146 -7.77 -5.91 8.03
C THR A 146 -6.94 -4.66 8.34
N VAL A 147 -5.80 -4.81 9.01
CA VAL A 147 -4.89 -3.70 9.29
C VAL A 147 -4.30 -3.14 7.99
N GLY A 148 -3.97 -4.01 7.03
CA GLY A 148 -3.46 -3.61 5.72
C GLY A 148 -4.46 -2.77 4.93
N VAL A 149 -5.75 -3.14 4.95
CA VAL A 149 -6.82 -2.33 4.34
C VAL A 149 -6.98 -0.98 5.04
N LEU A 150 -6.96 -0.94 6.38
CA LEU A 150 -7.07 0.31 7.14
C LEU A 150 -5.88 1.25 6.88
N VAL A 151 -4.66 0.71 6.92
CA VAL A 151 -3.43 1.45 6.61
C VAL A 151 -3.44 1.92 5.17
N GLY A 152 -3.76 1.03 4.22
CA GLY A 152 -3.80 1.37 2.80
C GLY A 152 -4.77 2.51 2.53
N ALA A 153 -5.95 2.49 3.16
CA ALA A 153 -6.92 3.57 3.07
C ALA A 153 -6.33 4.89 3.60
N GLY A 154 -5.62 4.86 4.73
CA GLY A 154 -4.99 6.05 5.33
C GLY A 154 -3.93 6.65 4.42
N VAL A 155 -3.06 5.81 3.85
CA VAL A 155 -2.02 6.25 2.90
C VAL A 155 -2.65 6.82 1.63
N ILE A 156 -3.67 6.17 1.05
CA ILE A 156 -4.35 6.67 -0.15
C ILE A 156 -5.02 8.01 0.12
N THR A 157 -5.66 8.21 1.27
CA THR A 157 -6.27 9.49 1.64
C THR A 157 -5.22 10.60 1.76
N LEU A 158 -4.11 10.35 2.47
CA LEU A 158 -3.07 11.36 2.68
C LEU A 158 -2.38 11.77 1.37
N ILE A 159 -2.06 10.79 0.52
CA ILE A 159 -1.48 11.04 -0.81
C ILE A 159 -2.52 11.73 -1.72
N GLY A 160 -3.78 11.29 -1.67
CA GLY A 160 -4.86 11.82 -2.51
C GLY A 160 -5.24 13.27 -2.21
N VAL A 161 -5.13 13.71 -0.96
CA VAL A 161 -5.31 15.12 -0.58
C VAL A 161 -4.09 15.96 -0.96
N SER A 162 -2.89 15.39 -0.90
CA SER A 162 -1.64 16.12 -1.12
C SER A 162 -1.40 16.45 -2.60
N PHE A 163 -1.71 15.52 -3.51
CA PHE A 163 -1.43 15.72 -4.93
C PHE A 163 -2.65 16.19 -5.71
N VAL A 164 -2.43 17.17 -6.60
CA VAL A 164 -3.43 17.59 -7.60
C VAL A 164 -3.69 16.44 -8.58
N PRO A 165 -4.94 16.19 -9.04
CA PRO A 165 -5.26 15.06 -9.92
C PRO A 165 -4.37 14.92 -11.16
N VAL A 166 -3.98 16.04 -11.79
CA VAL A 166 -3.10 16.04 -12.97
C VAL A 166 -1.72 15.43 -12.66
N LEU A 167 -1.18 15.67 -11.46
CA LEU A 167 0.14 15.19 -11.05
C LEU A 167 0.12 13.69 -10.76
N ILE A 168 -0.92 13.21 -10.08
CA ILE A 168 -1.10 11.78 -9.83
C ILE A 168 -1.19 11.03 -11.16
N ILE A 169 -1.97 11.54 -12.12
CA ILE A 169 -2.09 10.91 -13.44
C ILE A 169 -0.72 10.86 -14.15
N ALA A 170 0.01 11.98 -14.18
CA ALA A 170 1.35 12.03 -14.77
C ALA A 170 2.31 11.05 -14.07
N PHE A 171 2.28 10.98 -12.73
CA PHE A 171 3.08 10.06 -11.94
C PHE A 171 2.72 8.60 -12.21
N MET A 172 1.43 8.25 -12.30
CA MET A 172 0.98 6.89 -12.62
C MET A 172 1.42 6.47 -14.03
N ILE A 173 1.37 7.38 -15.01
CA ILE A 173 1.89 7.12 -16.36
C ILE A 173 3.41 6.90 -16.31
N ALA A 174 4.15 7.76 -15.61
CA ALA A 174 5.60 7.63 -15.48
C ALA A 174 5.99 6.32 -14.77
N ALA A 175 5.27 5.94 -13.71
CA ALA A 175 5.45 4.68 -12.99
C ALA A 175 5.15 3.47 -13.89
N ALA A 176 4.09 3.53 -14.70
CA ALA A 176 3.76 2.47 -15.66
C ALA A 176 4.84 2.31 -16.75
N ILE A 177 5.39 3.42 -17.26
CA ILE A 177 6.51 3.39 -18.21
C ILE A 177 7.76 2.80 -17.54
N TYR A 178 8.08 3.23 -16.32
CA TYR A 178 9.22 2.72 -15.56
C TYR A 178 9.10 1.22 -15.30
N ASP A 179 7.92 0.73 -14.89
CA ASP A 179 7.66 -0.70 -14.65
C ASP A 179 7.89 -1.52 -15.93
N HIS A 180 7.31 -1.08 -17.06
CA HIS A 180 7.52 -1.73 -18.35
C HIS A 180 9.00 -1.72 -18.78
N TRP A 181 9.71 -0.61 -18.59
CA TRP A 181 11.14 -0.51 -18.90
C TRP A 181 11.99 -1.39 -17.98
N ALA A 182 11.74 -1.41 -16.67
CA ALA A 182 12.49 -2.20 -15.69
C ALA A 182 12.34 -3.71 -15.93
N VAL A 183 11.12 -4.17 -16.23
CA VAL A 183 10.85 -5.57 -16.59
C VAL A 183 11.60 -5.94 -17.87
N ASN A 184 11.49 -5.12 -18.93
CA ASN A 184 12.09 -5.44 -20.23
C ASN A 184 13.61 -5.23 -20.28
N SER A 185 14.18 -4.46 -19.34
CA SER A 185 15.63 -4.29 -19.17
C SER A 185 16.28 -5.47 -18.42
N SER A 186 15.53 -6.25 -17.64
CA SER A 186 16.03 -7.44 -16.92
C SER A 186 16.17 -8.71 -17.78
N LYS A 187 16.27 -8.58 -19.12
CA LYS A 187 16.52 -9.69 -20.07
C LYS A 187 17.79 -10.53 -19.79
N HIS A 188 18.61 -10.14 -18.82
CA HIS A 188 19.70 -10.95 -18.27
C HIS A 188 19.21 -12.20 -17.48
N MET A 189 17.91 -12.44 -17.36
CA MET A 189 17.41 -13.75 -16.87
C MET A 189 17.10 -14.75 -18.01
N LEU A 190 17.03 -14.30 -19.28
CA LEU A 190 16.94 -15.18 -20.44
C LEU A 190 18.31 -15.76 -20.84
N GLU A 191 19.40 -15.03 -20.58
CA GLU A 191 20.76 -15.49 -20.88
C GLU A 191 21.27 -16.58 -19.89
N LEU A 192 20.74 -16.58 -18.65
CA LEU A 192 20.96 -17.66 -17.68
C LEU A 192 20.18 -18.93 -18.01
N ALA A 193 19.03 -18.83 -18.68
CA ALA A 193 18.26 -19.98 -19.16
C ALA A 193 18.95 -20.64 -20.37
N ASP A 194 19.48 -19.86 -21.32
CA ASP A 194 20.22 -20.38 -22.47
C ASP A 194 21.54 -21.07 -22.07
N THR A 195 22.16 -20.64 -20.97
CA THR A 195 23.35 -21.30 -20.40
C THR A 195 23.02 -22.63 -19.70
N MET A 196 21.79 -22.78 -19.17
CA MET A 196 21.32 -24.02 -18.54
C MET A 196 20.88 -25.09 -19.54
N ILE A 197 20.32 -24.69 -20.69
CA ILE A 197 20.01 -25.61 -21.81
C ILE A 197 21.30 -26.18 -22.42
N LYS A 198 22.39 -25.40 -22.44
CA LYS A 198 23.71 -25.86 -22.91
C LYS A 198 24.35 -26.93 -22.03
N ASN A 199 23.95 -27.05 -20.75
CA ASN A 199 24.56 -27.95 -19.77
C ASN A 199 23.73 -29.19 -19.37
N LYS A 200 22.60 -29.48 -20.03
CA LYS A 200 21.81 -30.72 -19.78
C LYS A 200 21.61 -31.05 -18.29
N LEU A 201 21.30 -30.08 -17.45
CA LEU A 201 20.99 -30.38 -16.04
C LEU A 201 19.51 -30.76 -15.91
N PRO A 202 19.19 -31.96 -15.39
CA PRO A 202 17.83 -32.46 -15.32
C PRO A 202 16.96 -31.55 -14.42
N VAL A 203 15.87 -31.07 -15.02
CA VAL A 203 14.80 -30.31 -14.36
C VAL A 203 14.19 -31.17 -13.26
N LEU A 204 14.49 -30.82 -12.01
CA LEU A 204 13.88 -31.41 -10.82
C LEU A 204 13.18 -30.30 -10.06
N LEU A 205 11.88 -30.13 -10.31
CA LEU A 205 10.91 -29.79 -9.28
C LEU A 205 9.59 -30.52 -9.58
N VAL A 206 9.35 -31.55 -8.77
CA VAL A 206 8.05 -32.19 -8.61
C VAL A 206 7.15 -31.22 -7.84
N ALA A 207 5.99 -30.87 -8.41
CA ALA A 207 4.98 -30.09 -7.71
C ALA A 207 4.32 -30.92 -6.59
N PRO A 208 4.08 -30.36 -5.39
CA PRO A 208 3.23 -31.00 -4.40
C PRO A 208 1.77 -30.98 -4.87
N LYS A 209 1.12 -32.13 -4.72
CA LYS A 209 -0.30 -32.36 -5.04
C LYS A 209 -1.18 -31.63 -4.01
N GLY A 210 -2.09 -30.80 -4.49
CA GLY A 210 -3.39 -30.59 -3.85
C GLY A 210 -4.36 -31.64 -4.37
#